data_AF-A0A953WT94-F1
#
_entry.id   AF-A0A953WT94-F1
#
_cell.length_a   1.000
_cell.length_b   1.000
_cell.length_c   1.000
_cell.angle_alpha   90.00
_cell.angle_beta   90.00
_cell.angle_gamma   90.00
#
_symmetry.space_group_name_H-M   'P 1'
#
loop_
_entity.id
_entity.type
_entity.pdbx_description
1 polymer ?
#
loop_
_entity_poly.entity_id
_entity_poly.type
_entity_poly.pdbx_seq_one_letter_code
_entity_poly.pdbx_strand_id
1 'polypeptide(L)'
;MTKTAARQADETLALELMSAIRDMAETTCAPDEVELVSVTMDVSARTDAPADAVFETRIDRRTRTILFAGGTASIGGIVVMSATVVYSIHPAAAG
;
A
#
# COMPACT_ATOMS: atom_id res chain seq x y z
N MET A 1 -23.72 -5.32 -12.41
CA MET A 1 -23.17 -4.72 -11.17
C MET A 1 -23.62 -3.26 -11.07
N THR A 2 -23.98 -2.76 -9.89
CA THR A 2 -24.35 -1.34 -9.70
C THR A 2 -23.10 -0.48 -9.51
N LYS A 3 -23.15 0.80 -9.91
CA LYS A 3 -22.01 1.75 -9.79
C LYS A 3 -21.46 1.87 -8.36
N THR A 4 -22.32 1.71 -7.36
CA THR A 4 -21.96 1.75 -5.94
C THR A 4 -21.12 0.54 -5.51
N ALA A 5 -21.47 -0.67 -5.99
CA ALA A 5 -20.75 -1.89 -5.65
C ALA A 5 -19.32 -1.91 -6.23
N ALA A 6 -19.15 -1.43 -7.47
CA ALA A 6 -17.82 -1.26 -8.08
C ALA A 6 -16.92 -0.32 -7.27
N ARG A 7 -17.47 0.82 -6.84
CA ARG A 7 -16.73 1.80 -6.03
C ARG A 7 -16.28 1.21 -4.70
N GLN A 8 -17.15 0.42 -4.06
CA GLN A 8 -16.83 -0.22 -2.79
C GLN A 8 -15.73 -1.28 -2.94
N ALA A 9 -15.70 -2.02 -4.06
CA ALA A 9 -14.64 -2.99 -4.34
C ALA A 9 -13.27 -2.31 -4.54
N ASP A 10 -13.22 -1.22 -5.31
CA ASP A 10 -11.99 -0.46 -5.53
C ASP A 10 -11.47 0.18 -4.22
N GLU A 11 -12.38 0.68 -3.36
CA GLU A 11 -12.04 1.24 -2.05
C GLU A 11 -11.47 0.19 -1.09
N THR A 12 -12.08 -1.00 -1.02
CA THR A 12 -11.55 -2.10 -0.21
C THR A 12 -10.15 -2.49 -0.66
N LEU A 13 -9.95 -2.65 -1.97
CA LEU A 13 -8.65 -3.04 -2.53
C LEU A 13 -7.56 -2.00 -2.22
N ALA A 14 -7.91 -0.72 -2.30
CA ALA A 14 -7.00 0.37 -1.95
C ALA A 14 -6.56 0.30 -0.48
N LEU A 15 -7.51 0.05 0.43
CA LEU A 15 -7.24 -0.06 1.86
C LEU A 15 -6.36 -1.27 2.18
N GLU A 16 -6.64 -2.43 1.58
CA GLU A 16 -5.86 -3.66 1.78
C GLU A 16 -4.42 -3.51 1.24
N LEU A 17 -4.25 -2.93 0.06
CA LEU A 17 -2.91 -2.65 -0.49
C LEU A 17 -2.12 -1.70 0.42
N MET A 18 -2.75 -0.63 0.90
CA MET A 18 -2.11 0.31 1.81
C MET A 18 -1.75 -0.31 3.17
N SER A 19 -2.60 -1.22 3.68
CA SER A 19 -2.30 -1.99 4.89
C SER A 19 -1.05 -2.86 4.69
N ALA A 20 -0.98 -3.62 3.59
CA ALA A 20 0.16 -4.47 3.29
C ALA A 20 1.47 -3.67 3.16
N ILE A 21 1.43 -2.50 2.51
CA ILE A 21 2.61 -1.63 2.39
C ILE A 21 3.03 -1.07 3.75
N ARG A 22 2.06 -0.68 4.59
CA ARG A 22 2.30 -0.20 5.95
C ARG A 22 2.95 -1.27 6.82
N ASP A 23 2.42 -2.49 6.84
CA ASP A 23 2.95 -3.60 7.65
C ASP A 23 4.42 -3.90 7.29
N MET A 24 4.73 -3.91 5.99
CA MET A 24 6.10 -4.04 5.49
C MET A 24 6.99 -2.87 5.93
N ALA A 25 6.50 -1.63 5.84
CA ALA A 25 7.24 -0.44 6.24
C ALA A 25 7.56 -0.45 7.75
N GLU A 26 6.58 -0.75 8.59
CA GLU A 26 6.71 -0.85 10.04
C GLU A 26 7.68 -1.96 10.43
N THR A 27 7.55 -3.14 9.82
CA THR A 27 8.49 -4.27 10.03
C THR A 27 9.92 -3.91 9.64
N THR A 28 10.10 -3.18 8.53
CA THR A 28 11.43 -2.83 8.04
C THR A 28 12.10 -1.72 8.85
N CYS A 29 11.32 -0.74 9.30
CA CYS A 29 11.84 0.41 10.03
C CYS A 29 12.00 0.16 11.52
N ALA A 30 11.38 -0.89 12.08
CA ALA A 30 11.53 -1.26 13.48
C ALA A 30 13.01 -1.24 13.94
N PRO A 31 13.31 -0.63 15.10
CA PRO A 31 12.37 -0.09 16.08
C PRO A 31 11.82 1.31 15.76
N ASP A 32 12.32 1.99 14.74
CA ASP A 32 11.87 3.34 14.38
C ASP A 32 10.42 3.35 13.87
N GLU A 33 9.68 4.39 14.22
CA GLU A 33 8.28 4.60 13.81
C GLU A 33 8.23 5.18 12.38
N VAL A 34 7.17 4.85 11.64
CA VAL A 34 6.92 5.38 10.30
C VAL A 34 5.61 6.16 10.23
N GLU A 35 5.68 7.38 9.70
CA GLU A 35 4.51 8.23 9.48
C GLU A 35 4.30 8.43 7.97
N LEU A 36 3.05 8.33 7.53
CA LEU A 36 2.70 8.46 6.10
C LEU A 36 2.83 9.92 5.67
N VAL A 37 3.71 10.20 4.72
CA VAL A 37 3.92 11.55 4.17
C VAL A 37 3.11 11.74 2.90
N SER A 38 3.17 10.78 1.97
CA SER A 38 2.43 10.87 0.71
C SER A 38 2.14 9.49 0.14
N VAL A 39 1.02 9.39 -0.57
CA VAL A 39 0.65 8.23 -1.37
C VAL A 39 0.20 8.68 -2.75
N THR A 40 0.64 7.97 -3.77
CA THR A 40 0.09 8.04 -5.13
C THR A 40 -0.46 6.67 -5.48
N MET A 41 -1.68 6.63 -6.01
CA MET A 41 -2.35 5.39 -6.40
C MET A 41 -2.81 5.49 -7.85
N ASP A 42 -2.49 4.45 -8.61
CA ASP A 42 -2.91 4.31 -10.00
C ASP A 42 -3.85 3.10 -10.09
N VAL A 43 -5.06 3.33 -10.60
CA VAL A 43 -6.07 2.28 -10.82
C VAL A 43 -6.12 1.99 -12.30
N SER A 44 -5.66 0.80 -12.68
CA SER A 44 -5.53 0.38 -14.09
C SER A 44 -6.78 -0.33 -14.60
N ALA A 45 -7.52 -1.01 -13.72
CA ALA A 45 -8.76 -1.69 -14.05
C ALA A 45 -9.71 -1.69 -12.84
N ARG A 46 -11.02 -1.66 -13.12
CA ARG A 46 -12.04 -1.87 -12.08
C ARG A 46 -12.19 -3.35 -11.81
N THR A 47 -12.35 -3.72 -10.54
CA THR A 47 -12.60 -5.11 -10.15
C THR A 47 -13.99 -5.30 -9.56
N ASP A 48 -14.58 -6.46 -9.83
CA ASP A 48 -15.78 -6.97 -9.17
C ASP A 48 -15.47 -8.06 -8.13
N ALA A 49 -14.21 -8.51 -8.05
CA ALA A 49 -13.74 -9.59 -7.18
C ALA A 49 -12.48 -9.19 -6.38
N PRO A 50 -12.57 -8.22 -5.45
CA PRO A 50 -11.42 -7.79 -4.66
C PRO A 50 -10.86 -8.89 -3.74
N ALA A 51 -11.69 -9.87 -3.35
CA ALA A 51 -11.28 -10.98 -2.47
C ALA A 51 -10.22 -11.91 -3.08
N ASP A 52 -10.08 -11.93 -4.41
CA ASP A 52 -9.09 -12.76 -5.10
C ASP A 52 -7.78 -12.00 -5.36
N ALA A 53 -7.62 -10.81 -4.78
CA ALA A 53 -6.45 -9.98 -4.98
C ALA A 53 -5.22 -10.56 -4.28
N VAL A 54 -4.11 -10.55 -5.02
CA VAL A 54 -2.77 -10.82 -4.50
C VAL A 54 -2.04 -9.50 -4.38
N PHE A 55 -1.47 -9.24 -3.20
CA PHE A 55 -0.72 -8.03 -2.90
C PHE A 55 0.78 -8.34 -2.87
N GLU A 56 1.54 -7.58 -3.64
CA GLU A 56 2.99 -7.61 -3.63
C GLU A 56 3.52 -6.25 -3.20
N THR A 57 4.39 -6.23 -2.18
CA THR A 57 4.96 -5.00 -1.63
C THR A 57 6.46 -4.96 -1.86
N ARG A 58 7.00 -3.75 -1.94
CA ARG A 58 8.43 -3.54 -2.20
C ARG A 58 8.96 -2.28 -1.54
N ILE A 59 10.24 -2.30 -1.22
CA ILE A 59 10.99 -1.12 -0.78
C ILE A 59 11.90 -0.69 -1.92
N ASP A 60 11.67 0.53 -2.40
CA ASP A 60 12.46 1.10 -3.49
C ASP A 60 13.73 1.77 -2.94
N ARG A 61 13.61 2.51 -1.83
CA ARG A 61 14.75 3.18 -1.19
C ARG A 61 14.49 3.46 0.29
N ARG A 62 15.49 3.23 1.14
CA ARG A 62 15.48 3.63 2.55
C ARG A 62 16.63 4.58 2.86
N THR A 63 16.34 5.61 3.65
CA THR A 63 17.34 6.49 4.26
C THR A 63 17.15 6.49 5.77
N ARG A 64 17.86 7.37 6.50
CA ARG A 64 17.68 7.51 7.95
C ARG A 64 16.31 8.07 8.33
N THR A 65 15.72 8.94 7.51
CA THR A 65 14.51 9.71 7.88
C THR A 65 13.37 9.55 6.90
N ILE A 66 13.57 8.86 5.77
CA ILE A 66 12.57 8.68 4.71
C ILE A 66 12.64 7.24 4.18
N LEU A 67 11.48 6.64 3.94
CA LEU A 67 11.28 5.38 3.24
C LEU A 67 10.43 5.61 1.99
N PHE A 68 10.93 5.16 0.84
CA PHE A 68 10.19 5.01 -0.41
C PHE A 68 9.81 3.54 -0.57
N ALA A 69 8.51 3.28 -0.60
CA ALA A 69 7.93 1.96 -0.71
C ALA A 69 6.81 1.98 -1.74
N GLY A 70 6.35 0.79 -2.13
CA GLY A 70 5.19 0.67 -2.97
C GLY A 70 4.64 -0.73 -2.96
N GLY A 71 3.62 -0.94 -3.77
CA GLY A 71 3.06 -2.26 -3.98
C GLY A 71 2.08 -2.28 -5.13
N THR A 72 1.67 -3.49 -5.49
CA THR A 72 0.70 -3.76 -6.54
C THR A 72 -0.34 -4.72 -6.02
N ALA A 73 -1.59 -4.52 -6.45
CA ALA A 73 -2.65 -5.51 -6.31
C ALA A 73 -2.92 -6.13 -7.69
N SER A 74 -2.93 -7.46 -7.73
CA SER A 74 -3.11 -8.24 -8.95
C SER A 74 -4.27 -9.22 -8.80
N ILE A 75 -5.09 -9.36 -9.85
CA ILE A 75 -6.19 -10.34 -9.92
C ILE A 75 -6.02 -11.16 -11.19
N GLY A 76 -5.96 -12.48 -11.07
CA GLY A 76 -5.69 -13.36 -12.21
C GLY A 76 -4.37 -13.06 -12.93
N GLY A 77 -3.37 -12.53 -12.21
CA GLY A 77 -2.07 -12.13 -12.76
C GLY A 77 -2.05 -10.76 -13.46
N ILE A 78 -3.16 -10.02 -13.46
CA ILE A 78 -3.26 -8.67 -14.02
C ILE A 78 -3.16 -7.65 -12.89
N VAL A 79 -2.22 -6.71 -12.99
CA VAL A 79 -2.14 -5.58 -12.06
C VAL A 79 -3.35 -4.67 -12.28
N VAL A 80 -4.19 -4.57 -11.25
CA VAL A 80 -5.39 -3.72 -11.28
C VAL A 80 -5.17 -2.40 -10.54
N MET A 81 -4.20 -2.37 -9.62
CA MET A 81 -3.84 -1.19 -8.84
C MET A 81 -2.36 -1.19 -8.46
N SER A 82 -1.73 -0.02 -8.45
CA SER A 82 -0.41 0.19 -7.87
C SER A 82 -0.42 1.38 -6.94
N ALA A 83 0.41 1.30 -5.90
CA ALA A 83 0.63 2.40 -4.96
C ALA A 83 2.13 2.68 -4.81
N THR A 84 2.48 3.96 -4.81
CA THR A 84 3.80 4.46 -4.40
C THR A 84 3.62 5.30 -3.15
N VAL A 85 4.39 4.99 -2.11
CA VAL A 85 4.22 5.53 -0.77
C VAL A 85 5.54 6.08 -0.26
N VAL A 86 5.48 7.24 0.38
CA VAL A 86 6.60 7.84 1.10
C VAL A 86 6.23 7.92 2.57
N TYR A 87 7.10 7.39 3.41
CA TYR A 87 7.01 7.53 4.86
C TYR A 87 8.17 8.37 5.39
N SER A 88 7.94 9.17 6.42
CA SER A 88 8.99 9.67 7.29
C SER A 88 9.29 8.64 8.37
N ILE A 89 10.57 8.57 8.77
CA ILE A 89 11.07 7.65 9.79
C ILE A 89 11.47 8.47 11.00
N HIS A 90 10.93 8.11 12.16
CA HIS A 90 11.17 8.77 13.43
C HIS A 90 11.75 7.78 14.44
N PRO A 91 12.77 8.16 15.23
CA PRO A 91 13.24 7.32 16.31
C PRO A 91 12.07 6.95 17.23
N ALA A 92 12.00 5.70 17.67
CA ALA A 92 11.04 5.29 18.70
C ALA A 92 11.15 6.25 19.90
N ALA A 93 10.01 6.69 20.43
CA ALA A 93 10.02 7.48 21.65
C ALA A 93 10.75 6.69 22.74
N ALA A 94 11.79 7.29 23.35
CA ALA A 94 12.49 6.67 24.46
C ALA A 94 11.49 6.49 25.60
N GLY A 95 11.13 5.23 25.88
CA GLY A 95 10.27 4.84 27.00
C GLY A 95 10.92 5.06 28.36
#